data_AF-A0A932V500-F1
#
_entry.id   AF-A0A932V500-F1
#
_cell.length_a   1.000
_cell.length_b   1.000
_cell.length_c   1.000
_cell.angle_alpha   90.00
_cell.angle_beta   90.00
_cell.angle_gamma   90.00
#
_symmetry.space_group_name_H-M   'P 1'
#
loop_
_entity.id
_entity.type
_entity.pdbx_description
1 polymer ?
#
loop_
_entity_poly.entity_id
_entity_poly.type
_entity_poly.pdbx_seq_one_letter_code
_entity_poly.pdbx_strand_id
1 'polypeptide(L)'
;LPSSAISVGFVLVGIACAYQILAIYNASSYVREEAAGLTTAMVNMIIMVFGYAFHSIIGSTVQALGGPESSSALLFGVSVIPVALCMGTAIFVYLWVRQKKAVLV
;
A
#
# COMPACT_ATOMS: atom_id res chain seq x y z
N LEU A 1 -2.43 22.78 -1.56
CA LEU A 1 -2.78 22.10 -2.83
C LEU A 1 -4.18 22.53 -3.23
N PRO A 2 -4.45 22.85 -4.51
CA PRO A 2 -5.81 23.14 -4.94
C PRO A 2 -6.69 21.90 -4.70
N SER A 3 -7.94 22.10 -4.28
CA SER A 3 -8.89 21.03 -3.96
C SER A 3 -9.07 20.04 -5.13
N SER A 4 -9.04 20.55 -6.37
CA SER A 4 -9.07 19.75 -7.60
C SER A 4 -7.92 18.74 -7.70
N ALA A 5 -6.70 19.10 -7.27
CA ALA A 5 -5.55 18.20 -7.31
C ALA A 5 -5.68 17.04 -6.32
N ILE A 6 -6.27 17.29 -5.14
CA ILE A 6 -6.51 16.25 -4.13
C ILE A 6 -7.56 15.25 -4.65
N SER A 7 -8.64 15.75 -5.25
CA SER A 7 -9.69 14.90 -5.84
C SER A 7 -9.15 14.02 -6.97
N VAL A 8 -8.37 14.59 -7.89
CA VAL A 8 -7.72 13.82 -8.97
C VAL A 8 -6.77 12.77 -8.38
N GLY A 9 -6.00 13.15 -7.35
CA GLY A 9 -5.12 12.23 -6.63
C GLY A 9 -5.87 11.03 -6.05
N PHE A 10 -7.02 11.24 -5.40
CA PHE A 10 -7.84 10.14 -4.87
C PHE A 10 -8.41 9.23 -5.95
N VAL A 11 -8.82 9.77 -7.10
CA VAL A 11 -9.28 8.94 -8.22
C VAL A 11 -8.15 8.07 -8.76
N LEU A 12 -6.97 8.66 -9.00
CA LEU A 12 -5.81 7.92 -9.50
C LEU A 12 -5.34 6.85 -8.51
N VAL A 13 -5.28 7.17 -7.22
CA VAL A 13 -4.96 6.20 -6.16
C VAL A 13 -6.03 5.10 -6.10
N GLY A 14 -7.32 5.43 -6.26
CA GLY A 14 -8.40 4.45 -6.32
C GLY A 14 -8.24 3.46 -7.48
N ILE A 15 -7.91 3.96 -8.68
CA ILE A 15 -7.62 3.12 -9.85
C ILE A 15 -6.39 2.25 -9.60
N ALA A 16 -5.31 2.82 -9.06
CA ALA A 16 -4.09 2.07 -8.74
C ALA A 16 -4.33 0.97 -7.69
N CYS A 17 -5.18 1.22 -6.69
CA CYS A 17 -5.54 0.27 -5.65
C CYS A 17 -6.35 -0.92 -6.17
N ALA A 18 -6.97 -0.85 -7.36
CA ALA A 18 -7.69 -1.98 -7.96
C ALA A 18 -6.79 -3.22 -8.20
N TYR A 19 -5.46 -3.05 -8.18
CA TYR A 19 -4.48 -4.15 -8.19
C TYR A 19 -4.77 -5.24 -7.15
N GLN A 20 -5.36 -4.90 -6.00
CA GLN A 20 -5.70 -5.84 -4.94
C GLN A 20 -6.61 -6.99 -5.45
N ILE A 21 -7.50 -6.71 -6.40
CA ILE A 21 -8.39 -7.71 -7.01
C ILE A 21 -7.58 -8.71 -7.84
N LEU A 22 -6.64 -8.23 -8.64
CA LEU A 22 -5.76 -9.09 -9.45
C LEU A 22 -4.86 -9.95 -8.57
N ALA A 23 -4.35 -9.41 -7.47
CA ALA A 23 -3.53 -10.16 -6.52
C ALA A 23 -4.32 -11.31 -5.86
N ILE A 24 -5.55 -11.05 -5.43
CA ILE A 24 -6.45 -12.06 -4.87
C ILE A 24 -6.78 -13.14 -5.90
N TYR A 25 -7.13 -12.74 -7.13
CA TYR A 25 -7.43 -13.66 -8.22
C TYR A 25 -6.23 -14.54 -8.59
N ASN A 26 -5.05 -13.94 -8.72
CA ASN A 26 -3.84 -14.68 -9.02
C ASN A 26 -3.55 -15.70 -7.91
N ALA A 27 -3.63 -15.29 -6.63
CA ALA A 27 -3.42 -16.19 -5.49
C ALA A 27 -4.42 -17.35 -5.44
N SER A 28 -5.70 -17.10 -5.74
CA SER A 28 -6.73 -18.14 -5.75
C SER A 28 -6.58 -19.12 -6.92
N SER A 29 -5.87 -18.75 -8.00
CA SER A 29 -5.60 -19.63 -9.14
C SER A 29 -4.55 -20.72 -8.84
N TYR A 30 -3.73 -20.55 -7.80
CA TYR A 30 -2.70 -21.53 -7.41
C TYR A 30 -3.23 -22.66 -6.51
N VAL A 31 -4.52 -22.65 -6.16
CA VAL A 31 -5.13 -23.62 -5.27
C VAL A 31 -6.27 -24.39 -5.95
N ARG A 32 -6.64 -25.54 -5.39
CA ARG A 32 -7.80 -26.33 -5.86
C ARG A 32 -9.08 -25.54 -5.63
N GLU A 33 -10.10 -25.74 -6.47
CA GLU A 33 -11.38 -25.01 -6.40
C GLU A 33 -12.03 -25.04 -5.01
N GLU A 34 -11.97 -26.19 -4.33
CA GLU A 34 -12.46 -26.40 -2.97
C GLU A 34 -11.79 -25.49 -1.91
N ALA A 35 -10.56 -25.03 -2.16
CA ALA A 35 -9.82 -24.13 -1.27
C ALA A 35 -9.80 -22.66 -1.76
N ALA A 36 -10.27 -22.37 -2.97
CA ALA A 36 -10.18 -21.05 -3.59
C ALA A 36 -10.89 -19.94 -2.79
N GLY A 37 -12.03 -20.27 -2.18
CA GLY A 37 -12.77 -19.35 -1.30
C GLY A 37 -11.99 -19.01 -0.01
N LEU A 38 -11.37 -20.03 0.61
CA LEU A 38 -10.55 -19.84 1.80
C LEU A 38 -9.30 -19.01 1.49
N THR A 39 -8.62 -19.30 0.37
CA THR A 39 -7.45 -18.53 -0.08
C THR A 39 -7.80 -17.08 -0.36
N THR A 40 -8.93 -16.82 -1.03
CA THR A 40 -9.44 -15.46 -1.26
C THR A 40 -9.65 -14.71 0.05
N ALA A 41 -10.31 -15.34 1.03
CA ALA A 41 -10.54 -14.75 2.34
C ALA A 41 -9.23 -14.47 3.08
N MET A 42 -8.29 -15.42 3.10
CA MET A 42 -6.99 -15.24 3.76
C MET A 42 -6.18 -14.11 3.12
N VAL A 43 -6.11 -14.06 1.78
CA VAL A 43 -5.35 -13.03 1.07
C VAL A 43 -5.95 -11.64 1.34
N ASN A 44 -7.28 -11.51 1.36
CA ASN A 44 -7.93 -10.27 1.73
C ASN A 44 -7.55 -9.82 3.16
N MET A 45 -7.50 -10.76 4.12
CA MET A 45 -7.07 -10.46 5.49
C MET A 45 -5.59 -10.06 5.57
N ILE A 46 -4.71 -10.72 4.81
CA ILE A 46 -3.28 -10.37 4.74
C ILE A 46 -3.09 -8.95 4.20
N ILE A 47 -3.79 -8.59 3.11
CA ILE A 47 -3.75 -7.24 2.55
C ILE A 47 -4.19 -6.20 3.59
N MET A 48 -5.24 -6.49 4.35
CA MET A 48 -5.74 -5.60 5.41
C MET A 48 -4.76 -5.44 6.58
N VAL A 49 -4.02 -6.49 6.97
CA VAL A 49 -2.98 -6.41 8.01
C VAL A 49 -1.84 -5.48 7.58
N PHE A 50 -1.40 -5.57 6.32
CA PHE A 50 -0.41 -4.62 5.80
C PHE A 50 -0.97 -3.19 5.77
N GLY A 51 -2.25 -3.02 5.40
CA GLY A 51 -2.94 -1.73 5.47
C GLY A 51 -2.98 -1.14 6.88
N TYR A 52 -3.17 -1.97 7.91
CA TYR A 52 -3.21 -1.54 9.30
C TYR A 52 -1.89 -0.90 9.76
N ALA A 53 -0.74 -1.44 9.33
CA ALA A 53 0.56 -0.85 9.67
C ALA A 53 0.69 0.59 9.14
N PHE A 54 0.30 0.81 7.87
CA PHE A 54 0.29 2.16 7.29
C PHE A 54 -0.72 3.08 7.97
N HIS A 55 -1.94 2.61 8.20
CA HIS A 55 -2.97 3.40 8.90
C HIS A 55 -2.55 3.78 10.33
N SER A 56 -1.84 2.88 11.04
CA SER A 56 -1.33 3.16 12.38
C SER A 56 -0.26 4.25 12.37
N ILE A 57 0.65 4.23 11.40
CA ILE A 57 1.69 5.26 11.25
C ILE A 57 1.07 6.60 10.86
N ILE A 58 0.08 6.61 9.95
CA ILE A 58 -0.65 7.82 9.58
C ILE A 58 -1.35 8.40 10.81
N GLY A 59 -2.09 7.56 11.55
CA GLY A 59 -2.82 7.97 12.75
C GLY A 59 -1.91 8.54 13.83
N SER A 60 -0.78 7.88 14.11
CA SER A 60 0.19 8.36 15.10
C SER A 60 0.86 9.66 14.66
N THR A 61 1.15 9.81 13.37
CA THR A 61 1.71 11.05 12.79
C THR A 61 0.73 12.22 12.93
N VAL A 62 -0.54 12.00 12.60
CA VAL A 62 -1.59 13.02 12.76
C VAL A 62 -1.77 13.42 14.22
N GLN A 63 -1.78 12.44 15.13
CA GLN A 63 -1.94 12.70 16.56
C GLN A 63 -0.75 13.48 17.14
N ALA A 64 0.48 13.16 16.74
CA ALA A 64 1.68 13.87 17.17
C ALA A 64 1.75 15.33 16.69
N LEU A 65 1.08 15.66 15.56
CA LEU A 65 1.14 16.98 14.92
C LEU A 65 -0.04 17.91 15.28
N GLY A 66 -0.80 17.59 16.34
CA GLY A 66 -1.90 18.42 16.83
C GLY A 66 -3.29 17.89 16.52
N GLY A 67 -3.40 16.65 16.03
CA GLY A 67 -4.67 15.96 15.85
C GLY A 67 -5.41 16.31 14.54
N PRO A 68 -6.59 15.71 14.34
CA PRO A 68 -7.32 15.78 13.06
C PRO A 68 -7.90 17.15 12.72
N GLU A 69 -8.02 18.05 13.72
CA GLU A 69 -8.49 19.43 13.53
C GLU A 69 -7.46 20.33 12.82
N SER A 70 -6.19 19.92 12.83
CA SER A 70 -5.10 20.66 12.18
C SER A 70 -4.96 20.21 10.71
N SER A 71 -5.26 21.12 9.78
CA SER A 71 -5.10 20.88 8.34
C SER A 71 -3.66 20.49 7.96
N SER A 72 -2.67 21.05 8.66
CA SER A 72 -1.25 20.71 8.49
C SER A 72 -0.94 19.28 8.95
N ALA A 73 -1.57 18.82 10.04
CA ALA A 73 -1.37 17.46 10.55
C ALA A 73 -1.93 16.42 9.57
N LEU A 74 -3.10 16.68 8.96
CA LEU A 74 -3.68 15.81 7.95
C LEU A 74 -2.81 15.74 6.68
N LEU A 75 -2.28 16.87 6.21
CA LEU A 75 -1.36 16.89 5.07
C LEU A 75 -0.10 16.05 5.33
N PHE A 76 0.48 16.16 6.52
CA PHE A 76 1.67 15.39 6.89
C PHE A 76 1.36 13.91 7.15
N GLY A 77 0.17 13.58 7.67
CA GLY A 77 -0.28 12.20 7.80
C GLY A 77 -0.44 11.53 6.43
N VAL A 78 -1.11 12.19 5.48
CA VAL A 78 -1.33 11.66 4.12
C VAL A 78 -0.02 11.55 3.33
N SER A 79 0.99 12.39 3.60
CA SER A 79 2.30 12.31 2.93
C SER A 79 3.09 11.05 3.28
N VAL A 80 2.72 10.31 4.33
CA VAL A 80 3.29 8.99 4.63
C VAL A 80 3.07 8.01 3.47
N ILE A 81 1.95 8.10 2.75
CA ILE A 81 1.61 7.22 1.62
C ILE A 81 2.65 7.31 0.49
N PRO A 82 2.91 8.49 -0.12
CA PRO A 82 3.92 8.60 -1.17
C PRO A 82 5.34 8.28 -0.67
N VAL A 83 5.70 8.62 0.58
CA VAL A 83 7.00 8.26 1.15
C VAL A 83 7.19 6.75 1.25
N ALA A 84 6.16 6.03 1.73
CA ALA A 84 6.18 4.58 1.80
C ALA A 84 6.29 3.92 0.41
N LEU A 85 5.59 4.46 -0.60
CA LEU A 85 5.69 3.99 -1.99
C LEU A 85 7.09 4.19 -2.57
N CYS A 86 7.71 5.35 -2.35
CA CYS A 86 9.09 5.61 -2.76
C CYS A 86 10.08 4.67 -2.05
N MET A 87 9.87 4.40 -0.76
CA MET A 87 10.71 3.47 -0.01
C MET A 87 10.55 2.02 -0.51
N GLY A 88 9.31 1.57 -0.73
CA GLY A 88 9.03 0.23 -1.24
C GLY A 88 9.63 0.00 -2.63
N THR A 89 9.48 0.98 -3.53
CA THR A 89 10.09 0.93 -4.88
C THR A 89 11.62 0.93 -4.80
N ALA A 90 12.23 1.75 -3.95
CA ALA A 90 13.68 1.76 -3.74
C ALA A 90 14.20 0.41 -3.21
N ILE A 91 13.52 -0.19 -2.23
CA ILE A 91 13.87 -1.52 -1.70
C ILE A 91 13.77 -2.59 -2.80
N PHE A 92 12.71 -2.56 -3.60
CA PHE A 92 12.53 -3.51 -4.70
C PHE A 92 13.64 -3.39 -5.75
N VAL A 93 13.96 -2.15 -6.17
CA VAL A 93 15.06 -1.88 -7.10
C VAL A 93 16.41 -2.33 -6.52
N TYR A 94 16.66 -2.10 -5.24
CA TYR A 94 17.86 -2.56 -4.56
C TYR A 94 17.98 -4.09 -4.56
N LEU A 95 16.91 -4.81 -4.23
CA LEU A 95 16.88 -6.28 -4.26
C LEU A 95 17.10 -6.81 -5.68
N TRP A 96 16.50 -6.19 -6.69
CA TRP A 96 16.70 -6.54 -8.09
C TRP A 96 18.16 -6.41 -8.53
N VAL A 97 18.83 -5.31 -8.16
CA VAL A 97 20.25 -5.11 -8.46
C VAL A 97 21.12 -6.15 -7.74
N ARG A 98 20.80 -6.52 -6.51
CA ARG A 98 21.53 -7.57 -5.78
C ARG A 98 21.35 -8.96 -6.38
N GLN A 99 20.14 -9.31 -6.82
CA GLN A 99 19.91 -10.60 -7.48
C GLN A 99 20.70 -10.70 -8.79
N LYS A 100 20.73 -9.64 -9.61
CA LYS A 100 21.56 -9.63 -10.83
C LYS A 100 23.05 -9.83 -10.55
N LYS A 101 23.55 -9.30 -9.43
CA LYS A 101 24.95 -9.51 -9.03
C LYS A 101 25.22 -10.91 -8.49
N ALA A 102 24.25 -11.58 -7.88
CA ALA A 102 24.41 -12.92 -7.32
C ALA A 102 24.35 -14.04 -8.37
N VAL A 103 23.72 -13.80 -9.53
CA VAL A 103 23.61 -14.77 -10.64
C VAL A 103 24.82 -14.72 -11.60
N LEU A 104 25.65 -13.67 -11.52
CA LEU A 104 26.82 -13.45 -12.38
C LEU A 104 28.16 -13.81 -11.70
N VAL A 105 28.13 -14.41 -10.51
CA VAL A 105 29.28 -14.97 -9.77
C VAL A 105 29.07 -16.46 -9.64
#